data_AF-A0A962IAZ4-F1
#
_entry.id   AF-A0A962IAZ4-F1
#
_cell.length_a   1.000
_cell.length_b   1.000
_cell.length_c   1.000
_cell.angle_alpha   90.00
_cell.angle_beta   90.00
_cell.angle_gamma   90.00
#
_symmetry.space_group_name_H-M   'P 1'
#
loop_
_entity.id
_entity.type
_entity.pdbx_description
1 polymer ?
#
loop_
_entity_poly.entity_id
_entity_poly.type
_entity_poly.pdbx_seq_one_letter_code
_entity_poly.pdbx_strand_id
1 'polypeptide(L)'
;LRYDLLFERFLNPERVSMPDFDIDFCMDRRDEVIRYVGERYGAEKVSQIITHGSMAARAVVRDAGRVLGLPYGLVDRIAKLIPNRPLGTSLGDALGRTDKAQKESERISVELCQLYESDDEVRPLVDLALELEGLVRNAGKHAGGVVIAPDAITQYSPLHQEEPQDTPVTHFDMKDVEEIGLVKFDFLGLRTLTIIQWAVEAINARADRAGQPPLDIIQLPLDDAPTYQLLKRCETTAVFQLESRGMKELIGKLQPDCFEDIIALVALFRPGPLQSGMVDDFVDRKHGRQEVSYPHPLLEPILKPTYGVIVYQEQVMQIAQVLAGYSLGGADLLRRAMGKKKPEEMAKQREIFESGAADKGIDPALATGIFDLMEKFAEYGFNKSHSAAYALVSYQTAWLKAHYPAEFMAAVLSSDMDHTDKVVDLLRDCERAGIVVRRPNVNESIWKFRAGSDGQIRYGLGAIKGVGLQVGEMIASRRAEGEPYTDLNDFLARLDLPRLNKRVLETLTSPAALDKPGPNPASLASFLPEALRAAEQRQRNSDAGQVDLFGAAKVAVEQPGCVEKAEWPLLSLLKGERDTLGWYLSGHP
;
A
#
# COMPACT_ATOMS: atom_id res chain seq x y z
N LEU A 1 18.87 20.62 -3.89
CA LEU A 1 19.49 21.80 -3.26
C LEU A 1 19.07 21.96 -1.80
N ARG A 2 17.83 22.30 -1.46
CA ARG A 2 17.37 22.50 -0.06
C ARG A 2 17.73 21.36 0.92
N TYR A 3 17.72 20.12 0.48
CA TYR A 3 17.99 18.93 1.31
C TYR A 3 19.30 18.21 0.98
N ASP A 4 20.22 18.87 0.27
CA ASP A 4 21.53 18.30 -0.12
C ASP A 4 21.45 16.97 -0.89
N LEU A 5 20.40 16.81 -1.72
CA LEU A 5 20.27 15.67 -2.62
C LEU A 5 21.30 15.80 -3.75
N LEU A 6 22.06 14.73 -4.01
CA LEU A 6 23.16 14.70 -4.97
C LEU A 6 22.70 14.15 -6.33
N PHE A 7 23.03 14.84 -7.41
CA PHE A 7 22.67 14.42 -8.77
C PHE A 7 23.51 13.23 -9.25
N GLU A 8 24.79 13.20 -8.89
CA GLU A 8 25.76 12.17 -9.28
C GLU A 8 25.39 10.79 -8.73
N ARG A 9 24.56 10.77 -7.69
CA ARG A 9 23.99 9.54 -7.17
C ARG A 9 22.92 8.95 -8.09
N PHE A 10 22.19 9.80 -8.79
CA PHE A 10 21.20 9.42 -9.79
C PHE A 10 21.89 9.10 -11.14
N LEU A 11 22.67 10.04 -11.66
CA LEU A 11 23.42 9.88 -12.90
C LEU A 11 24.90 10.20 -12.68
N ASN A 12 25.72 9.16 -12.64
CA ASN A 12 27.15 9.30 -12.38
C ASN A 12 27.91 9.63 -13.69
N PRO A 13 28.53 10.81 -13.83
CA PRO A 13 29.20 11.22 -15.06
C PRO A 13 30.44 10.38 -15.41
N GLU A 14 31.01 9.69 -14.42
CA GLU A 14 32.20 8.83 -14.58
C GLU A 14 31.83 7.37 -14.90
N ARG A 15 30.53 7.07 -15.06
CA ARG A 15 30.03 5.74 -15.38
C ARG A 15 29.01 5.77 -16.52
N VAL A 16 29.29 5.03 -17.58
CA VAL A 16 28.32 4.77 -18.63
C VAL A 16 27.35 3.68 -18.15
N SER A 17 26.23 4.11 -17.54
CA SER A 17 25.08 3.25 -17.23
C SER A 17 23.81 4.01 -17.53
N MET A 18 22.80 3.34 -18.09
CA MET A 18 21.49 3.96 -18.26
C MET A 18 20.89 4.28 -16.88
N PRO A 19 20.28 5.47 -16.70
CA PRO A 19 19.51 5.76 -15.50
C PRO A 19 18.25 4.90 -15.45
N ASP A 20 17.90 4.43 -14.25
CA ASP A 20 16.65 3.73 -13.98
C ASP A 20 15.62 4.74 -13.45
N PHE A 21 14.41 4.74 -14.02
CA PHE A 21 13.35 5.69 -13.69
C PHE A 21 12.14 4.96 -13.10
N ASP A 22 12.00 5.10 -11.79
CA ASP A 22 10.84 4.64 -11.03
C ASP A 22 9.93 5.85 -10.78
N ILE A 23 8.70 5.79 -11.30
CA ILE A 23 7.72 6.87 -11.20
C ILE A 23 6.44 6.33 -10.57
N ASP A 24 6.09 6.90 -9.42
CA ASP A 24 4.86 6.59 -8.70
C ASP A 24 3.68 7.39 -9.26
N PHE A 25 2.61 6.69 -9.63
CA PHE A 25 1.35 7.25 -10.09
C PHE A 25 0.20 6.88 -9.15
N CYS A 26 -0.88 7.67 -9.21
CA CYS A 26 -2.18 7.24 -8.69
C CYS A 26 -2.57 5.92 -9.36
N MET A 27 -2.89 4.91 -8.54
CA MET A 27 -3.17 3.55 -9.00
C MET A 27 -4.30 3.51 -10.04
N ASP A 28 -5.36 4.30 -9.83
CA ASP A 28 -6.55 4.35 -10.70
C ASP A 28 -6.24 4.91 -12.09
N ARG A 29 -5.20 5.75 -12.21
CA ARG A 29 -4.87 6.49 -13.43
C ARG A 29 -3.57 6.04 -14.09
N ARG A 30 -2.86 5.11 -13.46
CA ARG A 30 -1.62 4.53 -14.00
C ARG A 30 -1.79 4.00 -15.42
N ASP A 31 -2.87 3.26 -15.68
CA ASP A 31 -3.12 2.68 -17.00
C ASP A 31 -3.45 3.74 -18.07
N GLU A 32 -3.94 4.94 -17.67
CA GLU A 32 -4.08 6.08 -18.59
C GLU A 32 -2.71 6.57 -19.07
N VAL A 33 -1.72 6.60 -18.18
CA VAL A 33 -0.35 7.02 -18.53
C VAL A 33 0.30 6.00 -19.47
N ILE A 34 0.12 4.71 -19.20
CA ILE A 34 0.63 3.63 -20.08
C ILE A 34 0.00 3.75 -21.47
N ARG A 35 -1.31 3.97 -21.53
CA ARG A 35 -2.03 4.19 -22.80
C ARG A 35 -1.51 5.41 -23.54
N TYR A 36 -1.31 6.53 -22.85
CA TYR A 36 -0.73 7.75 -23.43
C TYR A 36 0.67 7.49 -24.01
N VAL A 37 1.52 6.76 -23.30
CA VAL A 37 2.87 6.40 -23.81
C VAL A 37 2.75 5.52 -25.07
N GLY A 38 1.85 4.54 -25.07
CA GLY A 38 1.56 3.73 -26.27
C GLY A 38 1.07 4.56 -27.46
N GLU A 39 0.12 5.47 -27.24
CA GLU A 39 -0.38 6.39 -28.28
C GLU A 39 0.71 7.35 -28.78
N ARG A 40 1.60 7.80 -27.88
CA ARG A 40 2.63 8.79 -28.19
C ARG A 40 3.80 8.21 -28.98
N TYR A 41 4.25 7.00 -28.63
CA TYR A 41 5.46 6.39 -29.19
C TYR A 41 5.20 5.26 -30.19
N GLY A 42 3.95 4.80 -30.29
CA GLY A 42 3.54 3.67 -31.13
C GLY A 42 3.23 2.44 -30.28
N ALA A 43 2.03 1.87 -30.43
CA ALA A 43 1.57 0.75 -29.63
C ALA A 43 2.43 -0.52 -29.84
N GLU A 44 3.06 -0.65 -31.00
CA GLU A 44 3.99 -1.72 -31.35
C GLU A 44 5.38 -1.57 -30.70
N LYS A 45 5.69 -0.37 -30.19
CA LYS A 45 6.98 -0.02 -29.58
C LYS A 45 6.95 0.02 -28.05
N VAL A 46 5.77 -0.12 -27.46
CA VAL A 46 5.53 -0.04 -26.01
C VAL A 46 4.86 -1.32 -25.55
N SER A 47 5.43 -1.96 -24.53
CA SER A 47 4.85 -3.17 -23.92
C SER A 47 5.17 -3.17 -22.45
N GLN A 48 4.41 -3.94 -21.69
CA GLN A 48 4.74 -4.21 -20.30
C GLN A 48 5.69 -5.41 -20.19
N ILE A 49 6.42 -5.48 -19.10
CA ILE A 49 7.39 -6.55 -18.89
C ILE A 49 6.69 -7.76 -18.27
N ILE A 50 7.01 -8.98 -18.71
CA ILE A 50 6.52 -10.19 -18.05
C ILE A 50 7.21 -10.42 -16.71
N THR A 51 6.47 -11.01 -15.80
CA THR A 51 6.98 -11.58 -14.56
C THR A 51 6.72 -13.07 -14.55
N HIS A 52 7.72 -13.84 -14.15
CA HIS A 52 7.57 -15.27 -13.93
C HIS A 52 7.32 -15.51 -12.45
N GLY A 53 6.10 -15.94 -12.11
CA GLY A 53 5.77 -16.37 -10.76
C GLY A 53 6.46 -17.69 -10.47
N SER A 54 7.39 -17.71 -9.52
CA SER A 54 8.03 -18.95 -9.08
C SER A 54 7.27 -19.64 -7.97
N MET A 55 7.45 -20.96 -7.85
CA MET A 55 6.87 -21.75 -6.78
C MET A 55 7.57 -21.46 -5.45
N ALA A 56 7.00 -20.55 -4.65
CA ALA A 56 7.50 -20.20 -3.32
C ALA A 56 7.26 -21.32 -2.29
N ALA A 57 8.15 -21.47 -1.30
CA ALA A 57 8.16 -22.53 -0.28
C ALA A 57 6.78 -22.92 0.27
N ARG A 58 5.97 -21.95 0.73
CA ARG A 58 4.63 -22.24 1.28
C ARG A 58 3.60 -22.62 0.22
N ALA A 59 3.70 -22.03 -0.96
CA ALA A 59 2.77 -22.29 -2.06
C ALA A 59 3.04 -23.68 -2.67
N VAL A 60 4.33 -24.03 -2.84
CA VAL A 60 4.74 -25.31 -3.42
C VAL A 60 4.32 -26.49 -2.55
N VAL A 61 4.39 -26.37 -1.22
CA VAL A 61 3.87 -27.39 -0.28
C VAL A 61 2.35 -27.55 -0.43
N ARG A 62 1.61 -26.45 -0.64
CA ARG A 62 0.15 -26.53 -0.85
C ARG A 62 -0.23 -27.18 -2.17
N ASP A 63 0.50 -26.87 -3.24
CA ASP A 63 0.26 -27.44 -4.55
C ASP A 63 0.66 -28.92 -4.59
N ALA A 64 1.83 -29.28 -4.04
CA ALA A 64 2.27 -30.68 -3.91
C ALA A 64 1.28 -31.51 -3.08
N GLY A 65 0.81 -30.99 -1.95
CA GLY A 65 -0.17 -31.68 -1.12
C GLY A 65 -1.51 -31.91 -1.81
N ARG A 66 -1.93 -30.98 -2.66
CA ARG A 66 -3.14 -31.15 -3.48
C ARG A 66 -2.97 -32.28 -4.51
N VAL A 67 -1.81 -32.36 -5.16
CA VAL A 67 -1.50 -33.41 -6.14
C VAL A 67 -1.41 -34.78 -5.47
N LEU A 68 -0.87 -34.84 -4.25
CA LEU A 68 -0.81 -36.07 -3.44
C LEU A 68 -2.16 -36.46 -2.80
N GLY A 69 -3.21 -35.66 -2.98
CA GLY A 69 -4.55 -35.94 -2.45
C GLY A 69 -4.69 -35.74 -0.93
N LEU A 70 -3.78 -34.99 -0.31
CA LEU A 70 -3.80 -34.74 1.13
C LEU A 70 -4.89 -33.73 1.53
N PRO A 71 -5.51 -33.85 2.72
CA PRO A 71 -6.51 -32.90 3.18
C PRO A 71 -5.95 -31.48 3.33
N TYR A 72 -6.70 -30.46 2.87
CA TYR A 72 -6.27 -29.05 2.90
C TYR A 72 -5.82 -28.58 4.29
N GLY A 73 -6.53 -28.99 5.36
CA GLY A 73 -6.19 -28.59 6.73
C GLY A 73 -4.83 -29.11 7.22
N LEU A 74 -4.44 -30.33 6.80
CA LEU A 74 -3.12 -30.89 7.08
C LEU A 74 -2.04 -30.09 6.34
N VAL A 75 -2.25 -29.89 5.04
CA VAL A 75 -1.28 -29.23 4.16
C VAL A 75 -1.08 -27.75 4.55
N ASP A 76 -2.16 -27.02 4.87
CA ASP A 76 -2.06 -25.62 5.29
C ASP A 76 -1.36 -25.48 6.65
N ARG A 77 -1.53 -26.45 7.56
CA ARG A 77 -0.78 -26.49 8.82
C ARG A 77 0.72 -26.65 8.55
N ILE A 78 1.12 -27.61 7.72
CA ILE A 78 2.54 -27.84 7.37
C ILE A 78 3.13 -26.60 6.68
N ALA A 79 2.42 -26.02 5.71
CA ALA A 79 2.88 -24.82 5.02
C ALA A 79 3.07 -23.62 5.97
N LYS A 80 2.27 -23.52 7.05
CA LYS A 80 2.42 -22.46 8.06
C LYS A 80 3.65 -22.61 8.95
N LEU A 81 4.22 -23.82 9.07
CA LEU A 81 5.43 -24.08 9.84
C LEU A 81 6.69 -23.49 9.20
N ILE A 82 6.67 -23.24 7.89
CA ILE A 82 7.79 -22.60 7.16
C ILE A 82 7.87 -21.14 7.59
N PRO A 83 8.98 -20.63 8.16
CA PRO A 83 9.03 -19.25 8.66
C PRO A 83 8.79 -18.22 7.56
N ASN A 84 7.90 -17.26 7.83
CA ASN A 84 7.64 -16.12 6.93
C ASN A 84 8.68 -14.99 7.09
N ARG A 85 9.44 -15.03 8.18
CA ARG A 85 10.52 -14.11 8.49
C ARG A 85 11.73 -14.94 8.94
N PRO A 86 12.93 -14.68 8.44
CA PRO A 86 13.31 -13.70 7.40
C PRO A 86 12.55 -13.87 6.06
N LEU A 87 12.42 -12.78 5.26
CA LEU A 87 11.76 -12.86 3.95
C LEU A 87 12.57 -13.75 3.00
N GLY A 88 11.86 -14.53 2.17
CA GLY A 88 12.49 -15.42 1.20
C GLY A 88 13.13 -16.67 1.81
N THR A 89 12.67 -17.10 3.00
CA THR A 89 13.02 -18.42 3.55
C THR A 89 12.59 -19.52 2.57
N SER A 90 13.55 -20.28 2.08
CA SER A 90 13.29 -21.46 1.24
C SER A 90 12.86 -22.65 2.07
N LEU A 91 12.33 -23.69 1.44
CA LEU A 91 12.01 -24.94 2.11
C LEU A 91 13.30 -25.62 2.64
N GLY A 92 14.40 -25.52 1.89
CA GLY A 92 15.72 -25.96 2.35
C GLY A 92 16.22 -25.20 3.58
N ASP A 93 15.97 -23.88 3.65
CA ASP A 93 16.29 -23.07 4.84
C ASP A 93 15.46 -23.54 6.05
N ALA A 94 14.16 -23.78 5.85
CA ALA A 94 13.24 -24.23 6.89
C ALA A 94 13.63 -25.58 7.50
N LEU A 95 14.27 -26.45 6.71
CA LEU A 95 14.81 -27.74 7.13
C LEU A 95 16.24 -27.66 7.69
N GLY A 96 16.85 -26.47 7.76
CA GLY A 96 18.23 -26.29 8.23
C GLY A 96 19.30 -26.85 7.31
N ARG A 97 18.99 -27.08 6.02
CA ARG A 97 19.89 -27.72 5.05
C ARG A 97 20.82 -26.75 4.31
N THR A 98 20.69 -25.45 4.55
CA THR A 98 21.44 -24.40 3.84
C THR A 98 22.40 -23.66 4.77
N ASP A 99 23.49 -23.13 4.21
CA ASP A 99 24.45 -22.29 4.95
C ASP A 99 23.80 -21.02 5.52
N LYS A 100 22.73 -20.53 4.88
CA LYS A 100 21.95 -19.37 5.36
C LYS A 100 21.22 -19.71 6.66
N ALA A 101 20.55 -20.86 6.70
CA ALA A 101 19.83 -21.31 7.89
C ALA A 101 20.78 -21.60 9.07
N GLN A 102 22.00 -22.07 8.80
CA GLN A 102 23.01 -22.27 9.84
C GLN A 102 23.50 -20.96 10.46
N LYS A 103 23.54 -19.87 9.69
CA LYS A 103 23.90 -18.53 10.17
C LYS A 103 22.72 -17.81 10.82
N GLU A 104 21.51 -18.05 10.33
CA GLU A 104 20.27 -17.42 10.77
C GLU A 104 19.30 -18.50 11.29
N SER A 105 19.44 -18.88 12.56
CA SER A 105 18.63 -19.96 13.17
C SER A 105 17.12 -19.70 13.14
N GLU A 106 16.69 -18.43 13.04
CA GLU A 106 15.29 -18.03 12.87
C GLU A 106 14.63 -18.56 11.59
N ARG A 107 15.43 -18.95 10.58
CA ARG A 107 14.94 -19.56 9.34
C ARG A 107 14.50 -21.01 9.52
N ILE A 108 14.96 -21.69 10.57
CA ILE A 108 14.75 -23.11 10.78
C ILE A 108 13.44 -23.35 11.53
N SER A 109 12.66 -24.32 11.07
CA SER A 109 11.46 -24.77 11.76
C SER A 109 11.68 -26.14 12.38
N VAL A 110 11.91 -26.16 13.70
CA VAL A 110 12.16 -27.40 14.45
C VAL A 110 11.00 -28.38 14.32
N GLU A 111 9.76 -27.88 14.36
CA GLU A 111 8.55 -28.70 14.21
C GLU A 111 8.44 -29.31 12.81
N LEU A 112 8.79 -28.56 11.76
CA LEU A 112 8.81 -29.08 10.39
C LEU A 112 9.87 -30.19 10.23
N CYS A 113 11.06 -30.02 10.81
CA CYS A 113 12.10 -31.04 10.78
C CYS A 113 11.65 -32.32 11.49
N GLN A 114 11.00 -32.21 12.65
CA GLN A 114 10.48 -33.34 13.38
C GLN A 114 9.41 -34.09 12.58
N LEU A 115 8.43 -33.37 12.02
CA LEU A 115 7.39 -33.97 11.19
C LEU A 115 7.96 -34.65 9.95
N TYR A 116 8.97 -34.07 9.32
CA TYR A 116 9.65 -34.67 8.18
C TYR A 116 10.34 -36.01 8.53
N GLU A 117 10.86 -36.13 9.75
CA GLU A 117 11.48 -37.37 10.23
C GLU A 117 10.46 -38.40 10.73
N SER A 118 9.38 -37.96 11.37
CA SER A 118 8.45 -38.84 12.09
C SER A 118 7.21 -39.26 11.29
N ASP A 119 6.79 -38.49 10.29
CA ASP A 119 5.52 -38.67 9.60
C ASP A 119 5.72 -39.12 8.14
N ASP A 120 5.19 -40.31 7.83
CA ASP A 120 5.31 -40.97 6.53
C ASP A 120 4.53 -40.27 5.41
N GLU A 121 3.54 -39.42 5.72
CA GLU A 121 2.81 -38.62 4.73
C GLU A 121 3.51 -37.27 4.48
N VAL A 122 4.16 -36.69 5.50
CA VAL A 122 4.85 -35.40 5.40
C VAL A 122 6.15 -35.49 4.62
N ARG A 123 6.91 -36.57 4.80
CA ARG A 123 8.18 -36.76 4.09
C ARG A 123 8.05 -36.68 2.55
N PRO A 124 7.21 -37.50 1.88
CA PRO A 124 7.06 -37.45 0.43
C PRO A 124 6.47 -36.11 -0.06
N LEU A 125 5.64 -35.46 0.75
CA LEU A 125 5.14 -34.11 0.46
C LEU A 125 6.28 -33.09 0.39
N VAL A 126 7.15 -33.08 1.40
CA VAL A 126 8.27 -32.12 1.49
C VAL A 126 9.33 -32.42 0.46
N ASP A 127 9.65 -33.70 0.20
CA ASP A 127 10.62 -34.10 -0.83
C ASP A 127 10.17 -33.63 -2.22
N LEU A 128 8.89 -33.86 -2.58
CA LEU A 128 8.34 -33.37 -3.84
C LEU A 128 8.35 -31.83 -3.89
N ALA A 129 8.00 -31.16 -2.79
CA ALA A 129 8.00 -29.69 -2.74
C ALA A 129 9.42 -29.11 -2.89
N LEU A 130 10.46 -29.78 -2.38
CA LEU A 130 11.86 -29.38 -2.52
C LEU A 130 12.32 -29.43 -3.99
N GLU A 131 11.89 -30.44 -4.75
CA GLU A 131 12.23 -30.57 -6.18
C GLU A 131 11.51 -29.52 -7.05
N LEU A 132 10.33 -29.08 -6.62
CA LEU A 132 9.50 -28.12 -7.35
C LEU A 132 9.76 -26.65 -6.96
N GLU A 133 10.39 -26.41 -5.81
CA GLU A 133 10.65 -25.05 -5.31
C GLU A 133 11.51 -24.25 -6.31
N GLY A 134 11.08 -23.02 -6.60
CA GLY A 134 11.81 -22.13 -7.51
C GLY A 134 11.53 -22.35 -8.99
N LEU A 135 10.82 -23.42 -9.38
CA LEU A 135 10.35 -23.57 -10.76
C LEU A 135 9.34 -22.47 -11.12
N VAL A 136 9.32 -22.10 -12.40
CA VAL A 136 8.35 -21.14 -12.94
C VAL A 136 6.98 -21.81 -13.01
N ARG A 137 5.98 -21.18 -12.39
CA ARG A 137 4.60 -21.67 -12.33
C ARG A 137 3.72 -21.03 -13.41
N ASN A 138 3.80 -19.72 -13.56
CA ASN A 138 2.92 -18.96 -14.41
C ASN A 138 3.60 -17.69 -14.93
N ALA A 139 3.14 -17.26 -16.10
CA ALA A 139 3.36 -15.91 -16.60
C ALA A 139 2.40 -14.96 -15.88
N GLY A 140 2.88 -13.76 -15.60
CA GLY A 140 2.08 -12.65 -15.12
C GLY A 140 2.67 -11.35 -15.66
N LYS A 141 1.99 -10.24 -15.40
CA LYS A 141 2.41 -8.91 -15.84
C LYS A 141 3.17 -8.19 -14.71
N HIS A 142 4.31 -7.57 -15.02
CA HIS A 142 5.04 -6.75 -14.06
C HIS A 142 4.15 -5.61 -13.56
N ALA A 143 4.06 -5.47 -12.23
CA ALA A 143 3.21 -4.48 -11.60
C ALA A 143 3.62 -3.04 -11.93
N GLY A 144 4.87 -2.81 -12.35
CA GLY A 144 5.40 -1.50 -12.73
C GLY A 144 5.98 -1.41 -14.15
N GLY A 145 6.42 -2.52 -14.72
CA GLY A 145 7.48 -2.51 -15.73
C GLY A 145 6.93 -2.24 -17.12
N VAL A 146 7.44 -1.18 -17.75
CA VAL A 146 7.10 -0.76 -19.12
C VAL A 146 8.40 -0.62 -19.90
N VAL A 147 8.44 -1.18 -21.10
CA VAL A 147 9.55 -1.02 -22.02
C VAL A 147 9.14 -0.11 -23.17
N ILE A 148 10.05 0.79 -23.57
CA ILE A 148 9.89 1.64 -24.74
C ILE A 148 11.06 1.37 -25.68
N ALA A 149 10.77 0.75 -26.83
CA ALA A 149 11.76 0.39 -27.83
C ALA A 149 11.83 1.47 -28.95
N PRO A 150 12.99 1.62 -29.64
CA PRO A 150 13.10 2.55 -30.77
C PRO A 150 12.33 2.05 -32.00
N ASP A 151 12.24 0.73 -32.19
CA ASP A 151 11.48 0.04 -33.23
C ASP A 151 10.45 -0.91 -32.60
N ALA A 152 9.72 -1.68 -33.42
CA ALA A 152 8.72 -2.62 -32.92
C ALA A 152 9.35 -3.63 -31.93
N ILE A 153 8.69 -3.88 -30.79
CA ILE A 153 9.21 -4.74 -29.73
C ILE A 153 9.50 -6.15 -30.23
N THR A 154 8.73 -6.63 -31.20
CA THR A 154 8.91 -7.94 -31.85
C THR A 154 10.26 -8.11 -32.56
N GLN A 155 11.01 -7.03 -32.81
CA GLN A 155 12.39 -7.12 -33.30
C GLN A 155 13.40 -7.47 -32.20
N TYR A 156 13.03 -7.28 -30.93
CA TYR A 156 13.90 -7.44 -29.76
C TYR A 156 13.46 -8.59 -28.86
N SER A 157 12.15 -8.74 -28.62
CA SER A 157 11.58 -9.77 -27.76
C SER A 157 10.27 -10.30 -28.36
N PRO A 158 10.01 -11.61 -28.30
CA PRO A 158 8.67 -12.15 -28.53
C PRO A 158 7.66 -11.51 -27.55
N LEU A 159 6.39 -11.46 -27.94
CA LEU A 159 5.32 -11.00 -27.07
C LEU A 159 4.50 -12.19 -26.56
N HIS A 160 4.06 -12.10 -25.31
CA HIS A 160 3.11 -13.00 -24.70
C HIS A 160 1.81 -12.25 -24.40
N GLN A 161 0.68 -12.91 -24.64
CA GLN A 161 -0.65 -12.36 -24.39
C GLN A 161 -1.54 -13.52 -23.97
N GLU A 162 -2.21 -13.39 -22.81
CA GLU A 162 -3.05 -14.45 -22.25
C GLU A 162 -4.41 -14.49 -22.96
N GLU A 163 -5.15 -13.38 -22.95
CA GLU A 163 -6.38 -13.21 -23.73
C GLU A 163 -6.23 -12.15 -24.82
N PRO A 164 -6.94 -12.26 -25.96
CA PRO A 164 -6.87 -11.27 -27.05
C PRO A 164 -7.22 -9.83 -26.65
N GLN A 165 -7.91 -9.63 -25.52
CA GLN A 165 -8.24 -8.30 -24.98
C GLN A 165 -7.15 -7.71 -24.06
N ASP A 166 -6.19 -8.53 -23.62
CA ASP A 166 -5.14 -8.09 -22.69
C ASP A 166 -4.05 -7.26 -23.38
N THR A 167 -3.31 -6.49 -22.57
CA THR A 167 -2.11 -5.80 -23.04
C THR A 167 -0.99 -6.83 -23.26
N PRO A 168 -0.35 -6.88 -24.44
CA PRO A 168 0.76 -7.78 -24.68
C PRO A 168 1.95 -7.41 -23.79
N VAL A 169 2.63 -8.44 -23.27
CA VAL A 169 3.85 -8.31 -22.45
C VAL A 169 5.06 -8.88 -23.19
N THR A 170 6.27 -8.40 -22.88
CA THR A 170 7.52 -9.00 -23.39
C THR A 170 7.66 -10.44 -22.91
N HIS A 171 8.29 -11.34 -23.66
CA HIS A 171 8.56 -12.70 -23.16
C HIS A 171 9.84 -12.76 -22.31
N PHE A 172 10.72 -11.77 -22.46
CA PHE A 172 11.89 -11.58 -21.61
C PHE A 172 11.53 -10.87 -20.33
N ASP A 173 12.10 -11.34 -19.23
CA ASP A 173 11.92 -10.73 -17.92
C ASP A 173 12.70 -9.40 -17.78
N MET A 174 12.58 -8.75 -16.64
CA MET A 174 13.20 -7.45 -16.39
C MET A 174 14.71 -7.42 -16.66
N LYS A 175 15.45 -8.48 -16.29
CA LYS A 175 16.90 -8.50 -16.44
C LYS A 175 17.28 -8.74 -17.90
N ASP A 176 16.61 -9.70 -18.52
CA ASP A 176 16.85 -10.04 -19.91
C ASP A 176 16.56 -8.86 -20.84
N VAL A 177 15.49 -8.10 -20.57
CA VAL A 177 15.14 -6.86 -21.31
C VAL A 177 16.22 -5.77 -21.16
N GLU A 178 16.79 -5.61 -19.97
CA GLU A 178 17.86 -4.65 -19.72
C GLU A 178 19.18 -5.09 -20.40
N GLU A 179 19.49 -6.40 -20.36
CA GLU A 179 20.70 -6.96 -20.98
C GLU A 179 20.71 -6.82 -22.51
N ILE A 180 19.54 -6.93 -23.17
CA ILE A 180 19.43 -6.66 -24.61
C ILE A 180 19.42 -5.15 -24.95
N GLY A 181 19.54 -4.27 -23.95
CA GLY A 181 19.74 -2.84 -24.11
C GLY A 181 18.46 -2.02 -24.31
N LEU A 182 17.29 -2.58 -23.99
CA LEU A 182 16.05 -1.80 -24.01
C LEU A 182 15.91 -0.96 -22.74
N VAL A 183 15.34 0.24 -22.90
CA VAL A 183 15.11 1.15 -21.78
C VAL A 183 13.85 0.73 -21.05
N LYS A 184 13.99 0.40 -19.76
CA LYS A 184 12.87 0.12 -18.86
C LYS A 184 12.45 1.37 -18.09
N PHE A 185 11.16 1.45 -17.82
CA PHE A 185 10.55 2.42 -16.91
C PHE A 185 9.65 1.66 -15.96
N ASP A 186 9.70 1.98 -14.68
CA ASP A 186 8.78 1.43 -13.70
C ASP A 186 7.71 2.46 -13.38
N PHE A 187 6.51 2.26 -13.92
CA PHE A 187 5.32 3.04 -13.60
C PHE A 187 4.59 2.34 -12.47
N LEU A 188 4.82 2.77 -11.24
CA LEU A 188 4.26 2.11 -10.06
C LEU A 188 2.89 2.70 -9.72
N GLY A 189 1.92 1.84 -9.40
CA GLY A 189 0.63 2.27 -8.86
C GLY A 189 0.72 2.41 -7.34
N LEU A 190 0.92 3.63 -6.84
CA LEU A 190 1.02 3.88 -5.40
C LEU A 190 -0.36 4.20 -4.83
N ARG A 191 -0.91 3.26 -4.06
CA ARG A 191 -2.22 3.39 -3.38
C ARG A 191 -2.35 4.67 -2.56
N THR A 192 -1.27 5.12 -1.91
CA THR A 192 -1.25 6.35 -1.13
C THR A 192 -1.55 7.59 -1.97
N LEU A 193 -1.07 7.65 -3.22
CA LEU A 193 -1.38 8.76 -4.12
C LEU A 193 -2.86 8.76 -4.51
N THR A 194 -3.47 7.58 -4.66
CA THR A 194 -4.92 7.44 -4.83
C THR A 194 -5.69 7.98 -3.62
N ILE A 195 -5.27 7.63 -2.40
CA ILE A 195 -5.88 8.13 -1.15
C ILE A 195 -5.78 9.65 -1.08
N ILE A 196 -4.59 10.22 -1.34
CA ILE A 196 -4.38 11.68 -1.36
C ILE A 196 -5.31 12.32 -2.39
N GLN A 197 -5.39 11.76 -3.61
CA GLN A 197 -6.24 12.29 -4.66
C GLN A 197 -7.71 12.31 -4.25
N TRP A 198 -8.26 11.18 -3.77
CA TRP A 198 -9.66 11.13 -3.33
C TRP A 198 -9.94 12.08 -2.16
N ALA A 199 -9.00 12.24 -1.22
CA ALA A 199 -9.14 13.19 -0.12
C ALA A 199 -9.17 14.63 -0.64
N VAL A 200 -8.24 15.01 -1.53
CA VAL A 200 -8.17 16.35 -2.13
C VAL A 200 -9.43 16.64 -2.96
N GLU A 201 -9.92 15.68 -3.74
CA GLU A 201 -11.18 15.81 -4.49
C GLU A 201 -12.38 16.07 -3.56
N ALA A 202 -12.47 15.34 -2.45
CA ALA A 202 -13.53 15.55 -1.46
C ALA A 202 -13.43 16.92 -0.76
N ILE A 203 -12.22 17.33 -0.38
CA ILE A 203 -11.95 18.64 0.23
C ILE A 203 -12.28 19.77 -0.74
N ASN A 204 -11.85 19.66 -2.00
CA ASN A 204 -12.10 20.68 -3.02
C ASN A 204 -13.58 20.77 -3.39
N ALA A 205 -14.31 19.65 -3.42
CA ALA A 205 -15.76 19.68 -3.59
C ALA A 205 -16.47 20.37 -2.42
N ARG A 206 -15.92 20.30 -1.20
CA ARG A 206 -16.43 21.06 -0.05
C ARG A 206 -16.05 22.54 -0.14
N ALA A 207 -14.82 22.86 -0.52
CA ALA A 207 -14.34 24.23 -0.70
C ALA A 207 -15.15 24.97 -1.77
N ASP A 208 -15.43 24.33 -2.91
CA ASP A 208 -16.23 24.89 -4.01
C ASP A 208 -17.65 25.26 -3.54
N ARG A 209 -18.32 24.36 -2.80
CA ARG A 209 -19.63 24.65 -2.17
C ARG A 209 -19.58 25.83 -1.19
N ALA A 210 -18.43 26.08 -0.58
CA ALA A 210 -18.22 27.18 0.37
C ALA A 210 -17.64 28.44 -0.28
N GLY A 211 -17.36 28.44 -1.59
CA GLY A 211 -16.72 29.56 -2.30
C GLY A 211 -15.26 29.79 -1.88
N GLN A 212 -14.56 28.76 -1.42
CA GLN A 212 -13.16 28.82 -0.98
C GLN A 212 -12.20 28.36 -2.09
N PRO A 213 -10.95 28.84 -2.12
CA PRO A 213 -9.97 28.38 -3.09
C PRO A 213 -9.69 26.88 -2.93
N PRO A 214 -9.40 26.16 -4.03
CA PRO A 214 -9.08 24.74 -3.96
C PRO A 214 -7.74 24.53 -3.24
N LEU A 215 -7.65 23.42 -2.51
CA LEU A 215 -6.42 22.89 -1.93
C LEU A 215 -5.51 22.36 -3.04
N ASP A 216 -4.28 22.87 -3.07
CA ASP A 216 -3.16 22.30 -3.82
C ASP A 216 -2.21 21.58 -2.86
N ILE A 217 -2.17 20.25 -2.94
CA ILE A 217 -1.36 19.38 -2.07
C ILE A 217 0.15 19.56 -2.29
N ILE A 218 0.57 20.10 -3.44
CA ILE A 218 1.99 20.29 -3.77
C ILE A 218 2.54 21.55 -3.12
N GLN A 219 1.67 22.52 -2.79
CA GLN A 219 2.07 23.82 -2.24
C GLN A 219 1.97 23.91 -0.71
N LEU A 220 1.89 22.77 -0.02
CA LEU A 220 1.78 22.76 1.45
C LEU A 220 3.05 23.32 2.12
N PRO A 221 2.90 24.12 3.21
CA PRO A 221 4.03 24.46 4.07
C PRO A 221 4.56 23.20 4.75
N LEU A 222 5.88 23.09 4.94
CA LEU A 222 6.53 21.91 5.55
C LEU A 222 6.82 22.09 7.05
N ASP A 223 6.40 23.21 7.64
CA ASP A 223 6.60 23.63 9.03
C ASP A 223 5.28 23.75 9.82
N ASP A 224 4.20 23.13 9.33
CA ASP A 224 2.88 23.17 9.97
C ASP A 224 2.85 22.49 11.35
N ALA A 225 2.62 23.29 12.40
CA ALA A 225 2.63 22.82 13.79
C ALA A 225 1.56 21.75 14.12
N PRO A 226 0.29 21.87 13.69
CA PRO A 226 -0.72 20.82 13.89
C PRO A 226 -0.29 19.44 13.35
N THR A 227 0.37 19.42 12.18
CA THR A 227 0.89 18.18 11.59
C THR A 227 1.94 17.52 12.49
N TYR A 228 2.93 18.28 12.96
CA TYR A 228 3.93 17.75 13.89
C TYR A 228 3.35 17.37 15.24
N GLN A 229 2.33 18.08 15.74
CA GLN A 229 1.64 17.70 16.97
C GLN A 229 0.94 16.35 16.84
N LEU A 230 0.29 16.07 15.70
CA LEU A 230 -0.30 14.76 15.41
C LEU A 230 0.76 13.66 15.43
N LEU A 231 1.91 13.89 14.78
CA LEU A 231 3.04 12.95 14.79
C LEU A 231 3.56 12.73 16.22
N LYS A 232 3.78 13.80 16.99
CA LYS A 232 4.26 13.75 18.38
C LYS A 232 3.31 12.99 19.32
N ARG A 233 1.99 13.06 19.08
CA ARG A 233 0.96 12.26 19.78
C ARG A 233 0.91 10.79 19.31
N CYS A 234 1.74 10.40 18.36
CA CYS A 234 1.79 9.04 17.78
C CYS A 234 0.48 8.60 17.11
N GLU A 235 -0.32 9.55 16.62
CA GLU A 235 -1.61 9.33 15.95
C GLU A 235 -1.44 8.93 14.47
N THR A 236 -0.41 8.13 14.17
CA THR A 236 0.06 7.86 12.80
C THR A 236 -0.57 6.65 12.11
N THR A 237 -1.69 6.12 12.63
CA THR A 237 -2.49 5.14 11.88
C THR A 237 -2.90 5.73 10.53
N ALA A 238 -2.77 4.99 9.42
CA ALA A 238 -3.01 5.47 8.06
C ALA A 238 -2.09 6.61 7.56
N VAL A 239 -1.06 7.00 8.32
CA VAL A 239 -0.03 7.92 7.84
C VAL A 239 1.06 7.12 7.15
N PHE A 240 1.24 7.35 5.86
CA PHE A 240 2.08 6.53 4.99
C PHE A 240 3.48 6.27 5.56
N GLN A 241 3.94 5.02 5.51
CA GLN A 241 5.20 4.50 6.09
C GLN A 241 5.34 4.60 7.63
N LEU A 242 4.49 5.37 8.31
CA LEU A 242 4.62 5.68 9.73
C LEU A 242 3.64 4.91 10.64
N GLU A 243 3.02 3.85 10.13
CA GLU A 243 1.86 3.21 10.76
C GLU A 243 2.20 2.10 11.77
N SER A 244 3.36 1.45 11.58
CA SER A 244 3.71 0.26 12.35
C SER A 244 3.90 0.57 13.84
N ARG A 245 3.62 -0.40 14.70
CA ARG A 245 3.77 -0.23 16.16
C ARG A 245 5.17 0.23 16.56
N GLY A 246 6.22 -0.43 16.06
CA GLY A 246 7.59 -0.06 16.38
C GLY A 246 7.95 1.34 15.87
N MET A 247 7.38 1.75 14.73
CA MET A 247 7.58 3.10 14.21
C MET A 247 6.87 4.14 15.09
N LYS A 248 5.66 3.86 15.59
CA LYS A 248 4.97 4.72 16.57
C LYS A 248 5.78 4.87 17.85
N GLU A 249 6.37 3.79 18.35
CA GLU A 249 7.25 3.83 19.52
C GLU A 249 8.49 4.70 19.26
N LEU A 250 9.10 4.58 18.07
CA LEU A 250 10.23 5.42 17.65
C LEU A 250 9.83 6.90 17.54
N ILE A 251 8.69 7.21 16.91
CA ILE A 251 8.15 8.57 16.81
C ILE A 251 7.94 9.16 18.21
N GLY A 252 7.39 8.37 19.13
CA GLY A 252 7.21 8.77 20.53
C GLY A 252 8.52 9.14 21.22
N LYS A 253 9.61 8.41 20.96
CA LYS A 253 10.95 8.74 21.46
C LYS A 253 11.55 9.97 20.75
N LEU A 254 11.45 10.03 19.43
CA LEU A 254 12.10 11.07 18.61
C LEU A 254 11.42 12.44 18.74
N GLN A 255 10.09 12.47 18.89
CA GLN A 255 9.29 13.70 18.91
C GLN A 255 9.61 14.60 17.70
N PRO A 256 9.28 14.19 16.46
CA PRO A 256 9.65 14.92 15.25
C PRO A 256 9.05 16.32 15.23
N ASP A 257 9.84 17.33 14.88
CA ASP A 257 9.47 18.74 14.88
C ASP A 257 9.94 19.51 13.65
N CYS A 258 10.63 18.84 12.72
CA CYS A 258 10.99 19.36 11.41
C CYS A 258 10.86 18.27 10.33
N PHE A 259 10.92 18.67 9.07
CA PHE A 259 10.72 17.76 7.94
C PHE A 259 11.88 16.75 7.85
N GLU A 260 13.10 17.17 8.15
CA GLU A 260 14.31 16.35 8.17
C GLU A 260 14.20 15.17 9.15
N ASP A 261 13.45 15.32 10.25
CA ASP A 261 13.19 14.19 11.16
C ASP A 261 12.32 13.11 10.51
N ILE A 262 11.38 13.48 9.66
CA ILE A 262 10.53 12.53 8.93
C ILE A 262 11.39 11.78 7.91
N ILE A 263 12.28 12.49 7.21
CA ILE A 263 13.26 11.86 6.30
C ILE A 263 14.12 10.84 7.07
N ALA A 264 14.55 11.19 8.29
CA ALA A 264 15.35 10.32 9.14
C ALA A 264 14.56 9.12 9.66
N LEU A 265 13.31 9.28 10.10
CA LEU A 265 12.44 8.19 10.56
C LEU A 265 12.31 7.08 9.51
N VAL A 266 12.05 7.47 8.26
CA VAL A 266 11.92 6.53 7.13
C VAL A 266 13.22 5.76 6.89
N ALA A 267 14.37 6.42 7.03
CA ALA A 267 15.68 5.79 6.85
C ALA A 267 16.08 4.88 8.03
N LEU A 268 15.77 5.29 9.25
CA LEU A 268 16.25 4.70 10.50
C LEU A 268 15.42 3.48 10.96
N PHE A 269 14.13 3.39 10.62
CA PHE A 269 13.29 2.29 11.09
C PHE A 269 13.50 0.99 10.30
N ARG A 270 14.70 0.40 10.45
CA ARG A 270 15.12 -0.84 9.79
C ARG A 270 15.89 -1.72 10.78
N PRO A 271 15.88 -3.06 10.64
CA PRO A 271 16.51 -3.95 11.60
C PRO A 271 17.97 -3.62 11.93
N GLY A 272 18.78 -3.29 10.92
CA GLY A 272 20.20 -2.95 11.10
C GLY A 272 20.43 -1.70 11.97
N PRO A 273 19.93 -0.52 11.57
CA PRO A 273 19.97 0.69 12.41
C PRO A 273 19.42 0.52 13.82
N LEU A 274 18.33 -0.22 14.00
CA LEU A 274 17.71 -0.45 15.31
C LEU A 274 18.60 -1.30 16.22
N GLN A 275 19.31 -2.29 15.67
CA GLN A 275 20.18 -3.19 16.42
C GLN A 275 21.55 -2.58 16.74
N SER A 276 22.00 -1.58 15.97
CA SER A 276 23.31 -0.97 16.15
C SER A 276 23.39 0.10 17.25
N GLY A 277 22.25 0.46 17.86
CA GLY A 277 22.15 1.56 18.83
C GLY A 277 22.15 2.96 18.18
N MET A 278 22.33 3.06 16.86
CA MET A 278 22.39 4.32 16.12
C MET A 278 21.11 5.15 16.26
N VAL A 279 19.96 4.49 16.35
CA VAL A 279 18.66 5.15 16.52
C VAL A 279 18.55 5.82 17.89
N ASP A 280 19.04 5.18 18.94
CA ASP A 280 19.02 5.74 20.28
C ASP A 280 20.00 6.92 20.40
N ASP A 281 21.21 6.80 19.83
CA ASP A 281 22.18 7.91 19.73
C ASP A 281 21.58 9.13 19.00
N PHE A 282 20.87 8.91 17.88
CA PHE A 282 20.22 9.98 17.12
C PHE A 282 19.18 10.70 17.98
N VAL A 283 18.34 9.94 18.69
CA VAL A 283 17.29 10.48 19.56
C VAL A 283 17.90 11.24 20.75
N ASP A 284 18.91 10.68 21.41
CA ASP A 284 19.53 11.29 22.60
C ASP A 284 20.29 12.57 22.27
N ARG A 285 20.99 12.59 21.13
CA ARG A 285 21.65 13.79 20.62
C ARG A 285 20.66 14.87 20.23
N LYS A 286 19.55 14.51 19.56
CA LYS A 286 18.48 15.46 19.24
C LYS A 286 17.94 16.15 20.49
N HIS A 287 17.71 15.39 21.57
CA HIS A 287 17.17 15.90 22.83
C HIS A 287 18.22 16.54 23.75
N GLY A 288 19.49 16.62 23.32
CA GLY A 288 20.58 17.17 24.13
C GLY A 288 20.94 16.33 25.35
N ARG A 289 20.53 15.05 25.39
CA ARG A 289 20.92 14.09 26.45
C ARG A 289 22.33 13.55 26.25
N GLN A 290 22.83 13.61 25.01
CA GLN A 290 24.18 13.26 24.62
C GLN A 290 24.78 14.41 23.80
N GLU A 291 26.07 14.68 23.98
CA GLU A 291 26.78 15.71 23.21
C GLU A 291 26.91 15.32 21.74
N VAL A 292 26.62 16.27 20.85
CA VAL A 292 26.82 16.09 19.42
C VAL A 292 28.31 16.26 19.11
N SER A 293 28.99 15.15 18.83
CA SER A 293 30.39 15.15 18.42
C SER A 293 30.53 14.95 16.92
N TYR A 294 31.43 15.72 16.31
CA TYR A 294 31.83 15.58 14.92
C TYR A 294 33.29 15.10 14.87
N PRO A 295 33.62 14.04 14.11
CA PRO A 295 35.00 13.55 14.03
C PRO A 295 36.00 14.60 13.51
N HIS A 296 35.53 15.54 12.69
CA HIS A 296 36.34 16.62 12.16
C HIS A 296 35.48 17.87 11.90
N PRO A 297 35.99 19.10 12.08
CA PRO A 297 35.21 20.34 11.86
C PRO A 297 34.59 20.45 10.45
N LEU A 298 35.27 19.94 9.42
CA LEU A 298 34.75 19.93 8.06
C LEU A 298 33.50 19.05 7.87
N LEU A 299 33.22 18.14 8.81
CA LEU A 299 32.06 17.26 8.76
C LEU A 299 30.81 17.86 9.41
N GLU A 300 30.96 18.92 10.20
CA GLU A 300 29.83 19.56 10.86
C GLU A 300 28.72 19.95 9.87
N PRO A 301 28.98 20.62 8.73
CA PRO A 301 27.91 20.99 7.80
C PRO A 301 27.15 19.79 7.20
N ILE A 302 27.83 18.66 7.02
CA ILE A 302 27.28 17.44 6.39
C ILE A 302 26.43 16.64 7.39
N LEU A 303 26.89 16.57 8.65
CA LEU A 303 26.29 15.74 9.69
C LEU A 303 25.38 16.51 10.64
N LYS A 304 25.33 17.85 10.55
CA LYS A 304 24.44 18.69 11.36
C LYS A 304 22.96 18.31 11.24
N PRO A 305 22.40 18.04 10.04
CA PRO A 305 20.99 17.63 9.92
C PRO A 305 20.68 16.28 10.57
N THR A 306 21.70 15.48 10.89
CA THR A 306 21.57 14.16 11.52
C THR A 306 22.28 14.07 12.87
N TYR A 307 22.50 15.21 13.52
CA TYR A 307 23.09 15.29 14.86
C TYR A 307 24.42 14.53 15.00
N GLY A 308 25.29 14.60 13.98
CA GLY A 308 26.60 13.95 13.99
C GLY A 308 26.57 12.45 13.66
N VAL A 309 25.41 11.88 13.31
CA VAL A 309 25.25 10.46 12.96
C VAL A 309 25.28 10.30 11.44
N ILE A 310 26.02 9.31 10.92
CA ILE A 310 26.04 9.00 9.48
C ILE A 310 24.84 8.11 9.16
N VAL A 311 23.84 8.67 8.48
CA VAL A 311 22.59 7.96 8.15
C VAL A 311 22.46 7.73 6.64
N TYR A 312 22.91 8.70 5.84
CA TYR A 312 22.66 8.70 4.41
C TYR A 312 23.89 8.35 3.57
N GLN A 313 23.65 7.71 2.44
CA GLN A 313 24.66 7.42 1.43
C GLN A 313 25.24 8.70 0.82
N GLU A 314 24.43 9.75 0.70
CA GLU A 314 24.85 11.07 0.23
C GLU A 314 25.82 11.72 1.22
N GLN A 315 25.67 11.48 2.53
CA GLN A 315 26.63 11.96 3.52
C GLN A 315 27.98 11.27 3.35
N VAL A 316 28.00 9.96 3.10
CA VAL A 316 29.24 9.21 2.78
C VAL A 316 29.93 9.80 1.56
N MET A 317 29.17 10.15 0.51
CA MET A 317 29.71 10.78 -0.69
C MET A 317 30.30 12.17 -0.41
N GLN A 318 29.58 13.00 0.35
CA GLN A 318 30.05 14.34 0.74
C GLN A 318 31.28 14.28 1.66
N ILE A 319 31.34 13.31 2.58
CA ILE A 319 32.52 13.10 3.44
C ILE A 319 33.75 12.81 2.58
N ALA A 320 33.64 11.90 1.61
CA ALA A 320 34.74 11.57 0.70
C ALA A 320 35.18 12.78 -0.15
N GLN A 321 34.24 13.57 -0.64
CA GLN A 321 34.54 14.80 -1.38
C GLN A 321 35.28 15.82 -0.51
N VAL A 322 34.76 16.09 0.68
CA VAL A 322 35.27 17.17 1.55
C VAL A 322 36.59 16.77 2.23
N LEU A 323 36.72 15.53 2.71
CA LEU A 323 37.93 15.10 3.42
C LEU A 323 39.02 14.53 2.51
N ALA A 324 38.68 13.82 1.45
CA ALA A 324 39.66 13.15 0.59
C ALA A 324 39.75 13.72 -0.83
N GLY A 325 38.94 14.74 -1.16
CA GLY A 325 39.05 15.41 -2.47
C GLY A 325 38.49 14.61 -3.64
N TYR A 326 37.66 13.60 -3.36
CA TYR A 326 36.96 12.84 -4.40
C TYR A 326 36.08 13.76 -5.27
N SER A 327 35.97 13.44 -6.55
CA SER A 327 34.83 13.89 -7.34
C SER A 327 33.55 13.24 -6.81
N LEU A 328 32.39 13.86 -7.03
CA LEU A 328 31.11 13.26 -6.62
C LEU A 328 30.83 11.94 -7.36
N GLY A 329 31.31 11.80 -8.61
CA GLY A 329 31.26 10.55 -9.36
C GLY A 329 32.12 9.45 -8.73
N GLY A 330 33.37 9.77 -8.38
CA GLY A 330 34.27 8.86 -7.65
C GLY A 330 33.72 8.49 -6.27
N ALA A 331 33.06 9.42 -5.59
CA ALA A 331 32.45 9.17 -4.29
C ALA A 331 31.26 8.19 -4.37
N ASP A 332 30.47 8.17 -5.46
CA ASP A 332 29.48 7.11 -5.68
C ASP A 332 30.15 5.75 -5.96
N LEU A 333 31.32 5.72 -6.64
CA LEU A 333 32.08 4.48 -6.83
C LEU A 333 32.55 3.91 -5.48
N LEU A 334 33.07 4.76 -4.59
CA LEU A 334 33.41 4.39 -3.21
C LEU A 334 32.22 3.77 -2.47
N ARG A 335 31.07 4.45 -2.49
CA ARG A 335 29.84 3.96 -1.86
C ARG A 335 29.40 2.60 -2.43
N ARG A 336 29.54 2.37 -3.74
CA ARG A 336 29.26 1.06 -4.36
C ARG A 336 30.23 -0.02 -3.92
N ALA A 337 31.52 0.31 -3.81
CA ALA A 337 32.53 -0.63 -3.32
C ALA A 337 32.21 -1.08 -1.89
N MET A 338 31.84 -0.13 -1.02
CA MET A 338 31.39 -0.42 0.36
C MET A 338 30.16 -1.32 0.38
N GLY A 339 29.17 -1.09 -0.49
CA GLY A 339 27.98 -1.94 -0.57
C GLY A 339 28.24 -3.37 -1.08
N LYS A 340 29.23 -3.56 -1.96
CA LYS A 340 29.59 -4.88 -2.52
C LYS A 340 30.53 -5.69 -1.60
N LYS A 341 31.18 -5.05 -0.63
CA LYS A 341 32.10 -5.67 0.34
C LYS A 341 33.22 -6.50 -0.31
N LYS A 342 33.76 -6.05 -1.45
CA LYS A 342 34.91 -6.70 -2.09
C LYS A 342 36.20 -6.26 -1.37
N PRO A 343 36.93 -7.17 -0.69
CA PRO A 343 38.09 -6.78 0.13
C PRO A 343 39.17 -6.02 -0.65
N GLU A 344 39.47 -6.49 -1.87
CA GLU A 344 40.48 -5.88 -2.73
C GLU A 344 40.12 -4.46 -3.17
N GLU A 345 38.84 -4.22 -3.48
CA GLU A 345 38.38 -2.88 -3.91
C GLU A 345 38.31 -1.92 -2.72
N MET A 346 37.91 -2.40 -1.55
CA MET A 346 37.90 -1.60 -0.32
C MET A 346 39.31 -1.15 0.09
N ALA A 347 40.31 -2.03 -0.04
CA ALA A 347 41.71 -1.68 0.23
C ALA A 347 42.21 -0.54 -0.68
N LYS A 348 41.92 -0.61 -1.98
CA LYS A 348 42.27 0.45 -2.94
C LYS A 348 41.60 1.77 -2.59
N GLN A 349 40.31 1.73 -2.28
CA GLN A 349 39.54 2.92 -1.92
C GLN A 349 40.02 3.58 -0.62
N ARG A 350 40.44 2.76 0.36
CA ARG A 350 41.04 3.24 1.61
C ARG A 350 42.33 4.01 1.35
N GLU A 351 43.24 3.46 0.55
CA GLU A 351 44.51 4.12 0.20
C GLU A 351 44.27 5.47 -0.50
N ILE A 352 43.32 5.52 -1.45
CA ILE A 352 42.94 6.76 -2.13
C ILE A 352 42.37 7.79 -1.14
N PHE A 353 41.53 7.34 -0.18
CA PHE A 353 40.95 8.21 0.84
C PHE A 353 42.01 8.78 1.79
N GLU A 354 42.91 7.94 2.30
CA GLU A 354 43.98 8.35 3.22
C GLU A 354 44.97 9.30 2.54
N SER A 355 45.36 9.01 1.29
CA SER A 355 46.22 9.89 0.49
C SER A 355 45.57 11.25 0.25
N GLY A 356 44.30 11.27 -0.18
CA GLY A 356 43.57 12.52 -0.41
C GLY A 356 43.32 13.32 0.87
N ALA A 357 43.18 12.64 2.02
CA ALA A 357 43.07 13.28 3.33
C ALA A 357 44.41 13.89 3.79
N ALA A 358 45.52 13.20 3.53
CA ALA A 358 46.86 13.71 3.80
C ALA A 358 47.17 14.97 2.97
N ASP A 359 46.77 15.00 1.69
CA ASP A 359 46.90 16.18 0.82
C ASP A 359 46.12 17.40 1.35
N LYS A 360 45.05 17.16 2.12
CA LYS A 360 44.26 18.20 2.80
C LYS A 360 44.72 18.51 4.23
N GLY A 361 45.83 17.92 4.67
CA GLY A 361 46.41 18.15 5.99
C GLY A 361 45.63 17.53 7.15
N ILE A 362 44.84 16.49 6.89
CA ILE A 362 44.13 15.73 7.93
C ILE A 362 45.07 14.67 8.50
N ASP A 363 45.06 14.50 9.83
CA ASP A 363 45.84 13.47 10.52
C ASP A 363 45.49 12.07 9.98
N PRO A 364 46.48 11.27 9.52
CA PRO A 364 46.25 9.91 9.03
C PRO A 364 45.45 9.04 10.00
N ALA A 365 45.72 9.11 11.32
CA ALA A 365 44.99 8.30 12.29
C ALA A 365 43.50 8.67 12.34
N LEU A 366 43.19 9.96 12.22
CA LEU A 366 41.81 10.44 12.15
C LEU A 366 41.15 10.05 10.84
N ALA A 367 41.86 10.16 9.70
CA ALA A 367 41.35 9.77 8.40
C ALA A 367 40.98 8.28 8.33
N THR A 368 41.86 7.39 8.83
CA THR A 368 41.58 5.95 8.93
C THR A 368 40.37 5.69 9.82
N GLY A 369 40.28 6.34 10.99
CA GLY A 369 39.14 6.19 11.89
C GLY A 369 37.81 6.65 11.28
N ILE A 370 37.80 7.71 10.48
CA ILE A 370 36.61 8.17 9.74
C ILE A 370 36.25 7.18 8.63
N PHE A 371 37.24 6.64 7.92
CA PHE A 371 36.99 5.63 6.87
C PHE A 371 36.37 4.35 7.47
N ASP A 372 36.89 3.86 8.60
CA ASP A 372 36.33 2.71 9.34
C ASP A 372 34.87 2.96 9.74
N LEU A 373 34.58 4.19 10.18
CA LEU A 373 33.23 4.61 10.52
C LEU A 373 32.31 4.57 9.29
N MET A 374 32.76 5.12 8.16
CA MET A 374 32.02 5.08 6.89
C MET A 374 31.76 3.64 6.43
N GLU A 375 32.76 2.76 6.51
CA GLU A 375 32.65 1.35 6.13
C GLU A 375 31.60 0.62 6.98
N LYS A 376 31.64 0.82 8.30
CA LYS A 376 30.65 0.25 9.22
C LYS A 376 29.23 0.75 8.94
N PHE A 377 29.07 2.04 8.62
CA PHE A 377 27.74 2.62 8.36
C PHE A 377 27.23 2.37 6.94
N ALA A 378 28.10 2.16 5.96
CA ALA A 378 27.70 1.90 4.58
C ALA A 378 26.84 0.63 4.43
N GLU A 379 26.92 -0.30 5.39
CA GLU A 379 26.03 -1.46 5.48
C GLU A 379 24.56 -1.07 5.69
N TYR A 380 24.32 0.04 6.38
CA TYR A 380 22.99 0.50 6.80
C TYR A 380 22.57 1.83 6.17
N GLY A 381 23.51 2.53 5.52
CA GLY A 381 23.31 3.83 4.92
C GLY A 381 22.15 3.81 3.92
N PHE A 382 21.27 4.80 4.01
CA PHE A 382 20.06 4.90 3.20
C PHE A 382 20.18 5.95 2.09
N ASN A 383 19.42 5.78 1.01
CA ASN A 383 19.37 6.79 -0.06
C ASN A 383 18.48 7.96 0.38
N LYS A 384 19.07 9.14 0.58
CA LYS A 384 18.36 10.34 1.07
C LYS A 384 17.32 10.84 0.09
N SER A 385 17.58 10.77 -1.23
CA SER A 385 16.62 11.23 -2.24
C SER A 385 15.30 10.44 -2.21
N HIS A 386 15.39 9.11 -2.10
CA HIS A 386 14.24 8.23 -1.98
C HIS A 386 13.52 8.45 -0.63
N SER A 387 14.28 8.54 0.46
CA SER A 387 13.71 8.84 1.78
C SER A 387 12.97 10.17 1.81
N ALA A 388 13.54 11.22 1.20
CA ALA A 388 12.95 12.56 1.18
C ALA A 388 11.68 12.63 0.33
N ALA A 389 11.67 11.96 -0.82
CA ALA A 389 10.48 11.87 -1.68
C ALA A 389 9.32 11.16 -0.97
N TYR A 390 9.59 10.02 -0.32
CA TYR A 390 8.57 9.27 0.41
C TYR A 390 8.15 9.96 1.72
N ALA A 391 9.07 10.63 2.41
CA ALA A 391 8.76 11.47 3.58
C ALA A 391 7.82 12.63 3.23
N LEU A 392 7.88 13.17 2.02
CA LEU A 392 6.91 14.18 1.57
C LEU A 392 5.49 13.61 1.51
N VAL A 393 5.33 12.39 0.98
CA VAL A 393 4.05 11.69 0.95
C VAL A 393 3.56 11.37 2.37
N SER A 394 4.46 10.94 3.27
CA SER A 394 4.15 10.79 4.70
C SER A 394 3.68 12.10 5.33
N TYR A 395 4.35 13.22 5.04
CA TYR A 395 3.96 14.53 5.53
C TYR A 395 2.59 14.97 4.99
N GLN A 396 2.35 14.82 3.69
CA GLN A 396 1.06 15.14 3.06
C GLN A 396 -0.09 14.35 3.68
N THR A 397 0.09 13.04 3.92
CA THR A 397 -0.93 12.22 4.59
C THR A 397 -1.15 12.64 6.05
N ALA A 398 -0.09 12.97 6.80
CA ALA A 398 -0.21 13.49 8.15
C ALA A 398 -0.92 14.86 8.19
N TRP A 399 -0.62 15.74 7.25
CA TRP A 399 -1.24 17.06 7.13
C TRP A 399 -2.72 16.95 6.79
N LEU A 400 -3.08 16.10 5.81
CA LEU A 400 -4.48 15.82 5.48
C LEU A 400 -5.24 15.28 6.69
N LYS A 401 -4.63 14.36 7.45
CA LYS A 401 -5.24 13.82 8.67
C LYS A 401 -5.40 14.88 9.76
N ALA A 402 -4.46 15.82 9.91
CA ALA A 402 -4.51 16.86 10.93
C ALA A 402 -5.58 17.93 10.63
N HIS A 403 -5.72 18.33 9.36
CA HIS A 403 -6.58 19.46 8.97
C HIS A 403 -7.95 19.04 8.42
N TYR A 404 -8.02 17.88 7.74
CA TYR A 404 -9.23 17.33 7.12
C TYR A 404 -9.43 15.86 7.48
N PRO A 405 -9.53 15.53 8.79
CA PRO A 405 -9.55 14.15 9.27
C PRO A 405 -10.71 13.32 8.68
N ALA A 406 -11.89 13.91 8.50
CA ALA A 406 -13.07 13.19 8.00
C ALA A 406 -12.90 12.80 6.52
N GLU A 407 -12.49 13.74 5.67
CA GLU A 407 -12.25 13.52 4.25
C GLU A 407 -11.08 12.56 4.02
N PHE A 408 -9.98 12.73 4.76
CA PHE A 408 -8.83 11.84 4.70
C PHE A 408 -9.18 10.42 5.13
N MET A 409 -9.82 10.24 6.30
CA MET A 409 -10.18 8.92 6.78
C MET A 409 -11.24 8.24 5.90
N ALA A 410 -12.16 8.99 5.29
CA ALA A 410 -13.08 8.44 4.30
C ALA A 410 -12.33 7.90 3.06
N ALA A 411 -11.30 8.59 2.58
CA ALA A 411 -10.46 8.12 1.48
C ALA A 411 -9.67 6.86 1.87
N VAL A 412 -9.08 6.82 3.06
CA VAL A 412 -8.36 5.64 3.57
C VAL A 412 -9.29 4.44 3.72
N LEU A 413 -10.45 4.61 4.37
CA LEU A 413 -11.46 3.56 4.54
C LEU A 413 -11.92 3.02 3.19
N SER A 414 -12.07 3.90 2.20
CA SER A 414 -12.42 3.49 0.84
C SER A 414 -11.33 2.68 0.16
N SER A 415 -10.07 3.00 0.42
CA SER A 415 -8.94 2.32 -0.22
C SER A 415 -8.70 0.91 0.31
N ASP A 416 -9.11 0.61 1.54
CA ASP A 416 -9.00 -0.73 2.15
C ASP A 416 -10.37 -1.41 2.29
N MET A 417 -11.43 -0.94 1.60
CA MET A 417 -12.81 -1.43 1.77
C MET A 417 -12.98 -2.95 1.54
N ASP A 418 -12.14 -3.53 0.69
CA ASP A 418 -12.13 -4.97 0.40
C ASP A 418 -11.52 -5.81 1.55
N HIS A 419 -10.82 -5.17 2.49
CA HIS A 419 -10.10 -5.82 3.58
C HIS A 419 -10.77 -5.54 4.93
N THR A 420 -11.78 -6.34 5.27
CA THR A 420 -12.62 -6.11 6.47
C THR A 420 -11.81 -5.90 7.76
N ASP A 421 -10.77 -6.69 8.00
CA ASP A 421 -9.96 -6.59 9.22
C ASP A 421 -9.23 -5.24 9.33
N LYS A 422 -8.72 -4.70 8.21
CA LYS A 422 -8.09 -3.38 8.20
C LYS A 422 -9.12 -2.27 8.40
N VAL A 423 -10.28 -2.37 7.75
CA VAL A 423 -11.38 -1.41 7.92
C VAL A 423 -11.76 -1.29 9.39
N VAL A 424 -11.86 -2.41 10.11
CA VAL A 424 -12.14 -2.44 11.55
C VAL A 424 -11.12 -1.62 12.36
N ASP A 425 -9.83 -1.80 12.11
CA ASP A 425 -8.80 -1.04 12.83
C ASP A 425 -8.81 0.46 12.48
N LEU A 426 -9.15 0.81 11.23
CA LEU A 426 -9.33 2.19 10.80
C LEU A 426 -10.57 2.84 11.43
N LEU A 427 -11.68 2.10 11.57
CA LEU A 427 -12.90 2.57 12.23
C LEU A 427 -12.65 2.86 13.72
N ARG A 428 -11.85 2.04 14.41
CA ARG A 428 -11.39 2.32 15.78
C ARG A 428 -10.55 3.59 15.87
N ASP A 429 -9.71 3.85 14.86
CA ASP A 429 -8.93 5.09 14.82
C ASP A 429 -9.82 6.32 14.59
N CYS A 430 -10.87 6.20 13.75
CA CYS A 430 -11.91 7.22 13.60
C CYS A 430 -12.61 7.51 14.93
N GLU A 431 -13.03 6.48 15.67
CA GLU A 431 -13.69 6.62 16.98
C GLU A 431 -12.77 7.34 17.98
N ARG A 432 -11.49 6.93 18.06
CA ARG A 432 -10.49 7.59 18.91
C ARG A 432 -10.25 9.05 18.54
N ALA A 433 -10.33 9.38 17.24
CA ALA A 433 -10.20 10.74 16.74
C ALA A 433 -11.50 11.57 16.88
N GLY A 434 -12.59 10.99 17.42
CA GLY A 434 -13.88 11.66 17.55
C GLY A 434 -14.66 11.80 16.24
N ILE A 435 -14.29 11.05 15.20
CA ILE A 435 -14.97 11.06 13.90
C ILE A 435 -16.13 10.07 13.93
N VAL A 436 -17.35 10.57 13.82
CA VAL A 436 -18.54 9.73 13.79
C VAL A 436 -18.70 9.06 12.43
N VAL A 437 -18.68 7.73 12.40
CA VAL A 437 -18.98 6.93 11.20
C VAL A 437 -20.44 6.48 11.27
N ARG A 438 -21.25 6.98 10.35
CA ARG A 438 -22.68 6.63 10.24
C ARG A 438 -22.89 5.39 9.38
N ARG A 439 -23.97 4.67 9.68
CA ARG A 439 -24.44 3.52 8.90
C ARG A 439 -24.67 3.85 7.44
N PRO A 440 -24.59 2.84 6.54
CA PRO A 440 -24.93 3.04 5.15
C PRO A 440 -26.41 3.44 4.98
N ASN A 441 -26.71 4.20 3.93
CA ASN A 441 -28.05 4.69 3.59
C ASN A 441 -28.16 4.78 2.07
N VAL A 442 -29.16 4.13 1.45
CA VAL A 442 -29.33 4.13 -0.02
C VAL A 442 -29.47 5.54 -0.61
N ASN A 443 -30.01 6.48 0.16
CA ASN A 443 -30.23 7.85 -0.26
C ASN A 443 -28.99 8.74 -0.14
N GLU A 444 -27.96 8.31 0.59
CA GLU A 444 -26.76 9.15 0.86
C GLU A 444 -25.45 8.46 0.47
N SER A 445 -25.32 7.16 0.77
CA SER A 445 -24.14 6.35 0.51
C SER A 445 -23.88 6.19 -0.97
N ILE A 446 -22.61 6.25 -1.34
CA ILE A 446 -22.11 5.88 -2.68
C ILE A 446 -21.28 4.60 -2.54
N TRP A 447 -20.62 4.14 -3.61
CA TRP A 447 -19.74 2.99 -3.56
C TRP A 447 -18.66 3.13 -2.46
N LYS A 448 -17.94 4.26 -2.49
CA LYS A 448 -16.88 4.63 -1.54
C LYS A 448 -17.44 5.22 -0.25
N PHE A 449 -16.66 5.21 0.84
CA PHE A 449 -16.96 6.03 2.01
C PHE A 449 -16.91 7.51 1.66
N ARG A 450 -17.72 8.32 2.31
CA ARG A 450 -17.82 9.76 2.00
C ARG A 450 -17.92 10.59 3.27
N ALA A 451 -17.15 11.66 3.36
CA ALA A 451 -17.32 12.67 4.39
C ALA A 451 -18.51 13.59 4.06
N GLY A 452 -19.41 13.76 5.02
CA GLY A 452 -20.49 14.74 5.01
C GLY A 452 -20.01 16.14 5.36
N SER A 453 -20.84 17.16 5.10
CA SER A 453 -20.54 18.55 5.44
C SER A 453 -20.45 18.82 6.94
N ASP A 454 -21.02 17.93 7.75
CA ASP A 454 -21.02 17.93 9.20
C ASP A 454 -19.76 17.28 9.82
N GLY A 455 -18.79 16.89 8.99
CA GLY A 455 -17.55 16.22 9.43
C GLY A 455 -17.73 14.75 9.81
N GLN A 456 -18.89 14.15 9.50
CA GLN A 456 -19.18 12.75 9.77
C GLN A 456 -18.93 11.91 8.52
N ILE A 457 -18.55 10.65 8.68
CA ILE A 457 -18.30 9.74 7.55
C ILE A 457 -19.52 8.87 7.33
N ARG A 458 -20.06 8.86 6.12
CA ARG A 458 -21.10 7.93 5.69
C ARG A 458 -20.46 6.66 5.14
N TYR A 459 -20.91 5.50 5.63
CA TYR A 459 -20.43 4.19 5.17
C TYR A 459 -20.62 4.01 3.66
N GLY A 460 -19.60 3.46 2.99
CA GLY A 460 -19.66 3.11 1.57
C GLY A 460 -20.43 1.81 1.33
N LEU A 461 -21.18 1.74 0.24
CA LEU A 461 -21.93 0.53 -0.16
C LEU A 461 -20.99 -0.64 -0.49
N GLY A 462 -19.77 -0.36 -0.97
CA GLY A 462 -18.79 -1.38 -1.31
C GLY A 462 -18.15 -2.08 -0.11
N ALA A 463 -18.22 -1.47 1.08
CA ALA A 463 -17.73 -2.08 2.31
C ALA A 463 -18.75 -3.04 2.96
N ILE A 464 -19.94 -3.21 2.36
CA ILE A 464 -20.96 -4.14 2.84
C ILE A 464 -20.68 -5.53 2.26
N LYS A 465 -20.49 -6.54 3.12
CA LYS A 465 -20.17 -7.90 2.70
C LYS A 465 -21.25 -8.46 1.77
N GLY A 466 -20.82 -8.88 0.58
CA GLY A 466 -21.67 -9.48 -0.43
C GLY A 466 -22.27 -8.49 -1.43
N VAL A 467 -22.11 -7.18 -1.25
CA VAL A 467 -22.49 -6.18 -2.26
C VAL A 467 -21.35 -6.04 -3.28
N GLY A 468 -21.63 -6.34 -4.54
CA GLY A 468 -20.67 -6.17 -5.63
C GLY A 468 -20.65 -4.76 -6.22
N LEU A 469 -19.54 -4.37 -6.86
CA LEU A 469 -19.33 -3.04 -7.47
C LEU A 469 -20.50 -2.60 -8.36
N GLN A 470 -20.89 -3.47 -9.30
CA GLN A 470 -21.96 -3.19 -10.24
C GLN A 470 -23.29 -2.88 -9.54
N VAL A 471 -23.59 -3.54 -8.42
CA VAL A 471 -24.83 -3.31 -7.66
C VAL A 471 -24.76 -1.98 -6.92
N GLY A 472 -23.65 -1.69 -6.24
CA GLY A 472 -23.50 -0.44 -5.50
C GLY A 472 -23.49 0.80 -6.40
N GLU A 473 -22.82 0.71 -7.56
CA GLU A 473 -22.85 1.78 -8.57
C GLU A 473 -24.23 1.94 -9.21
N MET A 474 -24.95 0.83 -9.47
CA MET A 474 -26.32 0.90 -9.97
C MET A 474 -27.24 1.64 -9.00
N ILE A 475 -27.16 1.34 -7.69
CA ILE A 475 -27.95 2.05 -6.67
C ILE A 475 -27.63 3.54 -6.69
N ALA A 476 -26.35 3.91 -6.69
CA ALA A 476 -25.94 5.31 -6.70
C ALA A 476 -26.36 6.04 -7.98
N SER A 477 -26.25 5.38 -9.15
CA SER A 477 -26.61 5.95 -10.46
C SER A 477 -28.11 6.16 -10.59
N ARG A 478 -28.93 5.15 -10.24
CA ARG A 478 -30.39 5.24 -10.28
C ARG A 478 -30.94 6.33 -9.35
N ARG A 479 -30.28 6.54 -8.21
CA ARG A 479 -30.59 7.69 -7.34
C ARG A 479 -30.20 9.02 -7.99
N ALA A 480 -29.06 9.11 -8.66
CA ALA A 480 -28.64 10.35 -9.32
C ALA A 480 -29.55 10.76 -10.50
N GLU A 481 -30.18 9.78 -11.16
CA GLU A 481 -31.17 9.99 -12.24
C GLU A 481 -32.55 10.45 -11.73
N GLY A 482 -32.85 10.34 -10.43
CA GLY A 482 -34.19 10.58 -9.90
C GLY A 482 -34.22 11.20 -8.50
N GLU A 483 -35.41 11.24 -7.89
CA GLU A 483 -35.58 11.67 -6.51
C GLU A 483 -35.09 10.60 -5.52
N PRO A 484 -34.80 10.95 -4.24
CA PRO A 484 -34.51 9.97 -3.20
C PRO A 484 -35.55 8.85 -3.13
N TYR A 485 -35.10 7.63 -2.81
CA TYR A 485 -35.97 6.47 -2.63
C TYR A 485 -36.94 6.71 -1.47
N THR A 486 -38.24 6.58 -1.75
CA THR A 486 -39.29 6.84 -0.76
C THR A 486 -39.51 5.66 0.19
N ASP A 487 -39.50 4.45 -0.36
CA ASP A 487 -39.75 3.19 0.35
C ASP A 487 -39.07 2.02 -0.37
N LEU A 488 -39.21 0.81 0.19
CA LEU A 488 -38.63 -0.41 -0.38
C LEU A 488 -39.22 -0.76 -1.75
N ASN A 489 -40.49 -0.46 -2.01
CA ASN A 489 -41.12 -0.79 -3.29
C ASN A 489 -40.61 0.13 -4.40
N ASP A 490 -40.46 1.43 -4.11
CA ASP A 490 -39.83 2.40 -5.00
C ASP A 490 -38.36 2.05 -5.27
N PHE A 491 -37.62 1.64 -4.23
CA PHE A 491 -36.26 1.14 -4.37
C PHE A 491 -36.18 -0.08 -5.31
N LEU A 492 -36.97 -1.12 -5.07
CA LEU A 492 -36.96 -2.32 -5.90
C LEU A 492 -37.47 -2.08 -7.32
N ALA A 493 -38.43 -1.18 -7.51
CA ALA A 493 -38.99 -0.87 -8.83
C ALA A 493 -38.02 -0.11 -9.74
N ARG A 494 -37.08 0.66 -9.17
CA ARG A 494 -36.07 1.42 -9.93
C ARG A 494 -34.79 0.62 -10.23
N LEU A 495 -34.61 -0.53 -9.58
CA LEU A 495 -33.44 -1.38 -9.77
C LEU A 495 -33.72 -2.51 -10.78
N ASP A 496 -32.69 -2.91 -11.52
CA ASP A 496 -32.78 -4.01 -12.47
C ASP A 496 -32.69 -5.35 -11.72
N LEU A 497 -33.84 -5.92 -11.35
CA LEU A 497 -33.94 -7.12 -10.50
C LEU A 497 -33.18 -8.35 -11.04
N PRO A 498 -33.13 -8.64 -12.36
CA PRO A 498 -32.31 -9.73 -12.91
C PRO A 498 -30.82 -9.64 -12.58
N ARG A 499 -30.30 -8.43 -12.31
CA ARG A 499 -28.89 -8.21 -11.92
C ARG A 499 -28.67 -8.29 -10.41
N LEU A 500 -29.72 -8.44 -9.61
CA LEU A 500 -29.66 -8.47 -8.16
C LEU A 500 -29.82 -9.89 -7.63
N ASN A 501 -28.83 -10.35 -6.87
CA ASN A 501 -28.96 -11.59 -6.11
C ASN A 501 -29.83 -11.33 -4.87
N LYS A 502 -30.81 -12.20 -4.61
CA LYS A 502 -31.66 -12.15 -3.41
C LYS A 502 -30.86 -11.97 -2.11
N ARG A 503 -29.70 -12.62 -2.01
CA ARG A 503 -28.80 -12.52 -0.84
C ARG A 503 -28.32 -11.09 -0.61
N VAL A 504 -28.10 -10.31 -1.68
CA VAL A 504 -27.67 -8.90 -1.58
C VAL A 504 -28.79 -8.03 -1.02
N LEU A 505 -30.03 -8.27 -1.46
CA LEU A 505 -31.20 -7.56 -0.94
C LEU A 505 -31.50 -7.92 0.51
N GLU A 506 -31.33 -9.18 0.89
CA GLU A 506 -31.40 -9.62 2.30
C GLU A 506 -30.32 -8.92 3.14
N THR A 507 -29.09 -8.78 2.63
CA THR A 507 -28.04 -8.02 3.31
C THR A 507 -28.41 -6.55 3.46
N LEU A 508 -28.85 -5.88 2.38
CA LEU A 508 -29.23 -4.46 2.36
C LEU A 508 -30.43 -4.15 3.26
N THR A 509 -31.37 -5.08 3.40
CA THR A 509 -32.55 -4.94 4.27
C THR A 509 -32.32 -5.43 5.70
N SER A 510 -31.11 -5.92 6.00
CA SER A 510 -30.75 -6.42 7.33
C SER A 510 -30.56 -5.29 8.36
N PRO A 511 -30.41 -5.61 9.66
CA PRO A 511 -30.39 -4.64 10.77
C PRO A 511 -29.35 -3.53 10.64
N ALA A 512 -28.31 -3.81 9.85
CA ALA A 512 -27.06 -3.10 9.84
C ALA A 512 -26.81 -2.28 8.57
N ALA A 513 -27.51 -2.59 7.49
CA ALA A 513 -27.07 -2.17 6.16
C ALA A 513 -27.70 -0.86 5.70
N LEU A 514 -28.89 -0.49 6.16
CA LEU A 514 -29.58 0.73 5.72
C LEU A 514 -30.28 1.47 6.85
N ASP A 515 -29.93 2.75 7.00
CA ASP A 515 -30.54 3.66 7.99
C ASP A 515 -32.00 4.08 7.62
N LYS A 516 -32.43 3.90 6.35
CA LYS A 516 -33.82 4.04 5.81
C LYS A 516 -33.85 3.68 4.31
N PRO A 517 -34.96 3.14 3.75
CA PRO A 517 -36.29 3.77 3.74
C PRO A 517 -37.41 2.84 4.24
N GLY A 518 -37.68 2.89 5.54
CA GLY A 518 -38.77 2.15 6.20
C GLY A 518 -38.84 2.46 7.70
N PRO A 519 -39.88 1.98 8.42
CA PRO A 519 -40.08 2.30 9.83
C PRO A 519 -38.97 1.72 10.71
N ASN A 520 -38.59 0.44 10.50
CA ASN A 520 -37.43 -0.19 11.12
C ASN A 520 -36.91 -1.39 10.30
N PRO A 521 -35.64 -1.83 10.51
CA PRO A 521 -35.05 -2.93 9.74
C PRO A 521 -35.79 -4.27 9.87
N ALA A 522 -36.39 -4.57 11.02
CA ALA A 522 -37.15 -5.80 11.24
C ALA A 522 -38.41 -5.87 10.36
N SER A 523 -39.06 -4.72 10.16
CA SER A 523 -40.23 -4.57 9.28
C SER A 523 -39.82 -4.74 7.81
N LEU A 524 -38.71 -4.13 7.40
CA LEU A 524 -38.19 -4.21 6.02
C LEU A 524 -37.77 -5.64 5.66
N ALA A 525 -37.00 -6.31 6.51
CA ALA A 525 -36.57 -7.69 6.27
C ALA A 525 -37.75 -8.66 6.16
N SER A 526 -38.79 -8.47 6.98
CA SER A 526 -40.02 -9.26 6.89
C SER A 526 -40.82 -9.00 5.62
N PHE A 527 -40.78 -7.76 5.12
CA PHE A 527 -41.59 -7.32 4.00
C PHE A 527 -40.92 -7.61 2.64
N LEU A 528 -39.59 -7.76 2.61
CA LEU A 528 -38.80 -8.00 1.40
C LEU A 528 -39.35 -9.10 0.48
N PRO A 529 -39.76 -10.31 0.96
CA PRO A 529 -40.26 -11.35 0.07
C PRO A 529 -41.55 -11.00 -0.68
N GLU A 530 -42.39 -10.14 -0.09
CA GLU A 530 -43.63 -9.67 -0.71
C GLU A 530 -43.35 -8.53 -1.68
N ALA A 531 -42.53 -7.56 -1.27
CA ALA A 531 -42.08 -6.45 -2.12
C ALA A 531 -41.36 -6.95 -3.39
N LEU A 532 -40.52 -7.98 -3.27
CA LEU A 532 -39.84 -8.62 -4.40
C LEU A 532 -40.81 -9.23 -5.41
N ARG A 533 -41.82 -9.97 -4.94
CA ARG A 533 -42.84 -10.55 -5.84
C ARG A 533 -43.61 -9.47 -6.58
N ALA A 534 -43.97 -8.39 -5.90
CA ALA A 534 -44.66 -7.26 -6.51
C ALA A 534 -43.79 -6.57 -7.58
N ALA A 535 -42.50 -6.38 -7.30
CA ALA A 535 -41.56 -5.75 -8.23
C ALA A 535 -41.29 -6.65 -9.47
N GLU A 536 -41.11 -7.96 -9.29
CA GLU A 536 -40.96 -8.92 -10.41
C GLU A 536 -42.22 -8.95 -11.29
N GLN A 537 -43.41 -8.94 -10.69
CA GLN A 537 -44.67 -8.91 -11.43
C GLN A 537 -44.80 -7.63 -12.27
N ARG A 538 -44.40 -6.49 -11.70
CA ARG A 538 -44.42 -5.20 -12.39
C ARG A 538 -43.46 -5.18 -13.59
N GLN A 539 -42.25 -5.70 -13.43
CA GLN A 539 -41.27 -5.80 -14.51
C GLN A 539 -41.79 -6.70 -15.64
N ARG A 540 -42.35 -7.87 -15.31
CA ARG A 540 -42.98 -8.77 -16.30
C ARG A 540 -44.13 -8.11 -17.07
N ASN A 541 -44.99 -7.35 -16.40
CA ASN A 541 -46.09 -6.65 -17.06
C ASN A 541 -45.57 -5.57 -18.02
N SER A 542 -44.51 -4.86 -17.64
CA SER A 542 -43.85 -3.86 -18.50
C SER A 542 -43.17 -4.50 -19.71
N ASP A 543 -42.41 -5.57 -19.51
CA ASP A 543 -41.69 -6.29 -20.59
C ASP A 543 -42.65 -6.98 -21.57
N ALA A 544 -43.81 -7.43 -21.08
CA ALA A 544 -44.88 -8.00 -21.91
C ALA A 544 -45.63 -6.96 -22.75
N GLY A 545 -45.27 -5.66 -22.67
CA GLY A 545 -45.95 -4.59 -23.40
C GLY A 545 -47.42 -4.41 -22.99
N GLN A 546 -47.81 -4.93 -21.83
CA GLN A 546 -49.13 -4.68 -21.26
C GLN A 546 -49.17 -3.25 -20.73
N VAL A 547 -49.44 -2.31 -21.65
CA VAL A 547 -49.98 -1.01 -21.29
C VAL A 547 -51.44 -1.24 -20.91
N ASP A 548 -51.83 -0.74 -19.75
CA ASP A 548 -53.17 -0.91 -19.20
C ASP A 548 -54.25 -0.64 -20.28
N LEU A 549 -55.23 -1.56 -20.39
CA LEU A 549 -56.24 -1.60 -21.46
C LEU A 549 -57.16 -0.35 -21.45
N PHE A 550 -57.06 0.47 -20.40
CA PHE A 550 -57.77 1.73 -20.22
C PHE A 550 -56.76 2.88 -20.05
N GLY A 551 -56.22 3.37 -21.15
CA GLY A 551 -55.15 4.38 -21.23
C GLY A 551 -55.44 5.79 -20.66
N ALA A 552 -56.15 5.91 -19.53
CA ALA A 552 -56.43 7.17 -18.86
C ALA A 552 -56.43 7.11 -17.31
N ALA A 553 -56.08 5.97 -16.70
CA ALA A 553 -55.80 5.92 -15.27
C ALA A 553 -54.45 5.22 -15.07
N LYS A 554 -53.50 5.87 -14.38
CA LYS A 554 -52.48 5.11 -13.67
C LYS A 554 -53.27 4.26 -12.66
N VAL A 555 -53.59 3.01 -12.99
CA VAL A 555 -53.99 2.05 -11.96
C VAL A 555 -52.79 1.99 -11.03
N ALA A 556 -52.91 2.65 -9.88
CA ALA A 556 -52.01 2.44 -8.79
C ALA A 556 -52.18 0.96 -8.46
N VAL A 557 -51.28 0.12 -8.96
CA VAL A 557 -51.07 -1.21 -8.38
C VAL A 557 -50.94 -0.92 -6.88
N GLU A 558 -51.92 -1.34 -6.08
CA GLU A 558 -51.86 -1.17 -4.63
C GLU A 558 -50.54 -1.78 -4.19
N GLN A 559 -49.60 -0.90 -3.83
CA GLN A 559 -48.32 -1.35 -3.37
C GLN A 559 -48.54 -1.88 -1.96
N PRO A 560 -48.14 -3.13 -1.68
CA PRO A 560 -48.33 -3.68 -0.37
C PRO A 560 -47.61 -2.80 0.65
N GLY A 561 -48.29 -2.49 1.74
CA GLY A 561 -47.75 -1.62 2.80
C GLY A 561 -46.81 -2.40 3.71
N CYS A 562 -45.69 -1.80 4.10
CA CYS A 562 -44.81 -2.38 5.11
C CYS A 562 -45.48 -2.24 6.50
N VAL A 563 -45.84 -3.35 7.13
CA VAL A 563 -46.39 -3.38 8.49
C VAL A 563 -45.26 -3.24 9.50
N GLU A 564 -45.39 -2.28 10.42
CA GLU A 564 -44.41 -2.06 11.48
C GLU A 564 -44.38 -3.23 12.47
N LYS A 565 -43.17 -3.76 12.70
CA LYS A 565 -42.86 -4.81 13.68
C LYS A 565 -41.99 -4.24 14.80
N ALA A 566 -41.94 -4.94 15.93
CA ALA A 566 -41.02 -4.60 17.02
C ALA A 566 -39.56 -4.63 16.52
N GLU A 567 -38.76 -3.66 16.99
CA GLU A 567 -37.33 -3.62 16.68
C GLU A 567 -36.60 -4.88 17.19
N TRP A 568 -35.50 -5.21 16.53
CA TRP A 568 -34.67 -6.32 16.98
C TRP A 568 -33.99 -6.01 18.32
N PRO A 569 -33.81 -7.02 19.19
CA PRO A 569 -32.97 -6.87 20.37
C PRO A 569 -31.57 -6.38 20.00
N LEU A 570 -30.96 -5.55 20.86
CA LEU A 570 -29.63 -4.97 20.62
C LEU A 570 -28.58 -6.03 20.26
N LEU A 571 -28.58 -7.19 20.92
CA LEU A 571 -27.65 -8.28 20.64
C LEU A 571 -27.80 -8.83 19.21
N SER A 572 -29.04 -8.91 18.70
CA SER A 572 -29.34 -9.37 17.34
C SER A 572 -28.94 -8.32 16.29
N LEU A 573 -29.15 -7.03 16.60
CA LEU A 573 -28.70 -5.91 15.79
C LEU A 573 -27.18 -5.91 15.65
N LEU A 574 -26.45 -5.97 16.78
CA LEU A 574 -24.99 -6.01 16.82
C LEU A 574 -24.45 -7.22 16.05
N LYS A 575 -25.04 -8.41 16.24
CA LYS A 575 -24.65 -9.60 15.48
C LYS A 575 -24.81 -9.37 13.97
N GLY A 576 -25.92 -8.78 13.53
CA GLY A 576 -26.14 -8.42 12.13
C GLY A 576 -25.12 -7.41 11.60
N GLU A 577 -24.73 -6.41 12.39
CA GLU A 577 -23.68 -5.45 12.03
C GLU A 577 -22.34 -6.13 11.80
N ARG A 578 -21.92 -7.02 12.71
CA ARG A 578 -20.70 -7.80 12.52
C ARG A 578 -20.76 -8.73 11.30
N ASP A 579 -21.90 -9.39 11.08
CA ASP A 579 -22.04 -10.34 9.97
C ASP A 579 -22.02 -9.63 8.61
N THR A 580 -22.56 -8.41 8.52
CA THR A 580 -22.68 -7.66 7.25
C THR A 580 -21.60 -6.62 7.02
N LEU A 581 -21.21 -5.86 8.05
CA LEU A 581 -20.20 -4.79 7.96
C LEU A 581 -18.83 -5.25 8.47
N GLY A 582 -18.78 -6.36 9.23
CA GLY A 582 -17.57 -6.80 9.92
C GLY A 582 -17.28 -6.05 11.22
N TRP A 583 -18.10 -5.05 11.57
CA TRP A 583 -17.88 -4.13 12.69
C TRP A 583 -19.20 -3.85 13.41
N TYR A 584 -19.13 -3.54 14.70
CA TYR A 584 -20.28 -3.09 15.48
C TYR A 584 -20.34 -1.55 15.45
N LEU A 585 -21.33 -0.99 14.79
CA LEU A 585 -21.52 0.47 14.70
C LEU A 585 -22.32 1.02 15.88
N SER A 586 -23.22 0.22 16.46
CA SER A 586 -24.20 0.70 17.46
C SER A 586 -23.82 0.45 18.91
N GLY A 587 -22.64 -0.10 19.15
CA GLY A 587 -22.15 -0.43 20.49
C GLY A 587 -21.23 -1.63 20.50
N HIS A 588 -21.00 -2.22 21.66
CA HIS A 588 -20.26 -3.46 21.82
C HIS A 588 -21.15 -4.49 22.53
N PRO A 589 -21.18 -5.76 22.10
CA PRO A 589 -21.96 -6.80 22.76
C PRO A 589 -21.45 -7.14 24.16
#